data_AF-A0A5N7BUD8-F1
#
_entry.id   AF-A0A5N7BUD8-F1
#
_cell.length_a   1.000
_cell.length_b   1.000
_cell.length_c   1.000
_cell.angle_alpha   90.00
_cell.angle_beta   90.00
_cell.angle_gamma   90.00
#
_symmetry.space_group_name_H-M   'P 1'
#
loop_
_entity.id
_entity.type
_entity.pdbx_description
1 polymer ?
#
loop_
_entity_poly.entity_id
_entity_poly.type
_entity_poly.pdbx_seq_one_letter_code
_entity_poly.pdbx_strand_id
1 'polypeptide(L)'
;MPERYLLSQEEIALSAHTDLLCFLEQQHREIRPQGFLILAIPISSELKTRAELVSLKGCLEGLAHECVISSEVASRFQSGAYLRSWEEVCLALWKVTDKWAIESQYVKDTADPAYLGFLEAAAVHKENYGIVVGRLAKSMYEVFLAMTGECLMEVVDTFPLAGLRANYWETVFGPRAGIYRNPTIENVY
;
A
#
# COMPACT_ATOMS: atom_id res chain seq x y z
N MET A 1 2.79 25.63 6.05
CA MET A 1 2.39 24.19 6.05
C MET A 1 3.46 23.42 6.80
N PRO A 2 3.10 22.43 7.65
CA PRO A 2 4.10 21.62 8.33
C PRO A 2 4.91 20.83 7.29
N GLU A 3 6.24 20.88 7.39
CA GLU A 3 7.12 20.00 6.63
C GLU A 3 6.81 18.56 7.03
N ARG A 4 6.20 17.77 6.12
CA ARG A 4 6.15 16.32 6.29
C ARG A 4 7.55 15.79 6.07
N TYR A 5 8.26 15.52 7.16
CA TYR A 5 9.50 14.76 7.13
C TYR A 5 9.18 13.32 6.74
N LEU A 6 9.89 12.81 5.72
CA LEU A 6 9.83 11.41 5.36
C LEU A 6 10.44 10.59 6.50
N LEU A 7 9.71 9.59 6.97
CA LEU A 7 10.20 8.70 8.02
C LEU A 7 11.36 7.83 7.49
N SER A 8 12.36 7.58 8.33
CA SER A 8 13.38 6.56 8.09
C SER A 8 12.74 5.16 8.06
N GLN A 9 13.44 4.17 7.51
CA GLN A 9 12.96 2.79 7.54
C GLN A 9 12.81 2.28 8.99
N GLU A 10 13.69 2.69 9.91
CA GLU A 10 13.57 2.31 11.32
C GLU A 10 12.36 2.98 11.98
N GLU A 11 12.06 4.23 11.64
CA GLU A 11 10.89 4.95 12.15
C GLU A 11 9.58 4.31 11.67
N ILE A 12 9.51 3.91 10.40
CA ILE A 12 8.35 3.19 9.85
C ILE A 12 8.21 1.83 10.54
N ALA A 13 9.31 1.08 10.69
CA ALA A 13 9.29 -0.22 11.36
C ALA A 13 8.81 -0.11 12.81
N LEU A 14 9.28 0.89 13.54
CA LEU A 14 8.87 1.17 14.92
C LEU A 14 7.39 1.58 15.01
N SER A 15 6.91 2.44 14.11
CA SER A 15 5.49 2.81 14.03
C SER A 15 4.64 1.57 13.77
N ALA A 16 5.01 0.79 12.76
CA ALA A 16 4.30 -0.43 12.38
C ALA A 16 4.29 -1.49 13.49
N HIS A 17 5.36 -1.59 14.29
CA HIS A 17 5.41 -2.44 15.48
C HIS A 17 4.46 -1.94 16.56
N THR A 18 4.47 -0.63 16.83
CA THR A 18 3.61 0.01 17.82
C THR A 18 2.13 -0.15 17.47
N ASP A 19 1.77 0.01 16.20
CA ASP A 19 0.40 -0.15 15.72
C ASP A 19 -0.11 -1.59 15.92
N LEU A 20 0.74 -2.59 15.65
CA LEU A 20 0.38 -3.99 15.86
C LEU A 20 0.17 -4.30 17.34
N LEU A 21 1.03 -3.79 18.23
CA LEU A 21 0.85 -3.94 19.67
C LEU A 21 -0.45 -3.27 20.13
N CYS A 22 -0.71 -2.04 19.69
CA CYS A 22 -1.93 -1.31 20.01
C CYS A 22 -3.18 -2.09 19.60
N PHE A 23 -3.18 -2.62 18.37
CA PHE A 23 -4.25 -3.47 17.86
C PHE A 23 -4.46 -4.72 18.74
N LEU A 24 -3.39 -5.47 19.03
CA LEU A 24 -3.48 -6.69 19.85
C LEU A 24 -3.99 -6.40 21.27
N GLU A 25 -3.61 -5.27 21.85
CA GLU A 25 -4.08 -4.86 23.18
C GLU A 25 -5.56 -4.46 23.18
N GLN A 26 -6.00 -3.73 22.17
CA GLN A 26 -7.39 -3.34 22.01
C GLN A 26 -8.28 -4.59 21.81
N GLN A 27 -7.86 -5.49 20.91
CA GLN A 27 -8.62 -6.70 20.63
C GLN A 27 -8.75 -7.62 21.85
N HIS A 28 -7.77 -7.66 22.75
CA HIS A 28 -7.88 -8.45 23.98
C HIS A 28 -8.97 -7.92 24.92
N ARG A 29 -9.24 -6.61 24.90
CA ARG A 29 -10.30 -5.99 25.71
C ARG A 29 -11.68 -6.20 25.12
N GLU A 30 -11.77 -6.32 23.79
CA GLU A 30 -13.03 -6.46 23.05
C GLU A 30 -13.48 -7.92 22.93
N ILE A 31 -12.53 -8.83 22.75
CA ILE A 31 -12.82 -10.25 22.60
C ILE A 31 -13.19 -10.85 23.95
N ARG A 32 -14.32 -11.57 23.97
CA ARG A 32 -14.79 -12.28 25.17
C ARG A 32 -13.73 -13.26 25.70
N PRO A 33 -13.72 -13.57 27.01
CA PRO A 33 -12.85 -14.62 27.54
C PRO A 33 -12.99 -15.93 26.74
N GLN A 34 -11.85 -16.57 26.44
CA GLN A 34 -11.75 -17.77 25.60
C GLN A 34 -12.14 -17.57 24.12
N GLY A 35 -12.30 -16.33 23.66
CA GLY A 35 -12.42 -16.03 22.24
C GLY A 35 -11.09 -16.23 21.51
N PHE A 36 -11.18 -16.41 20.19
CA PHE A 36 -10.01 -16.61 19.32
C PHE A 36 -9.89 -15.44 18.35
N LEU A 37 -8.65 -15.03 18.09
CA LEU A 37 -8.31 -14.05 17.07
C LEU A 37 -7.49 -14.76 15.99
N ILE A 38 -7.93 -14.65 14.73
CA ILE A 38 -7.18 -15.16 13.58
C ILE A 38 -6.56 -13.95 12.87
N LEU A 39 -5.23 -13.95 12.74
CA LEU A 39 -4.48 -12.88 12.08
C LEU A 39 -3.77 -13.41 10.85
N ALA A 40 -3.98 -12.72 9.73
CA ALA A 40 -3.21 -12.88 8.51
C ALA A 40 -2.42 -11.59 8.29
N ILE A 41 -1.10 -11.64 8.49
CA ILE A 41 -0.21 -10.49 8.35
C ILE A 41 0.67 -10.72 7.12
N PRO A 42 0.67 -9.80 6.14
CA PRO A 42 1.61 -9.90 5.05
C PRO A 42 3.03 -9.67 5.58
N ILE A 43 3.91 -10.64 5.35
CA ILE A 43 5.32 -10.56 5.71
C ILE A 43 6.19 -10.35 4.49
N SER A 44 7.30 -9.64 4.67
CA SER A 44 8.27 -9.42 3.61
C SER A 44 8.91 -10.75 3.21
N SER A 45 8.91 -11.03 1.90
CA SER A 45 9.83 -11.98 1.29
C SER A 45 10.82 -11.16 0.46
N GLU A 46 12.10 -11.49 0.51
CA GLU A 46 13.20 -10.63 0.01
C GLU A 46 13.06 -10.19 -1.45
N LEU A 47 12.29 -10.91 -2.28
CA LEU A 47 12.32 -10.76 -3.74
C LEU A 47 11.11 -10.03 -4.37
N LYS A 48 9.89 -10.12 -3.82
CA LYS A 48 8.67 -9.73 -4.56
C LYS A 48 8.20 -8.31 -4.30
N THR A 49 8.07 -7.90 -3.04
CA THR A 49 7.48 -6.61 -2.69
C THR A 49 8.39 -5.42 -3.00
N ARG A 50 9.70 -5.65 -2.99
CA ARG A 50 10.67 -4.62 -3.35
C ARG A 50 10.49 -4.16 -4.79
N ALA A 51 10.01 -5.04 -5.68
CA ALA A 51 9.80 -4.70 -7.09
C ALA A 51 8.61 -3.75 -7.30
N GLU A 52 7.52 -3.92 -6.56
CA GLU A 52 6.29 -3.12 -6.72
C GLU A 52 6.49 -1.68 -6.24
N LEU A 53 7.04 -1.50 -5.03
CA LEU A 53 7.33 -0.18 -4.48
C LEU A 53 8.40 0.57 -5.30
N VAL A 54 9.41 -0.15 -5.83
CA VAL A 54 10.42 0.44 -6.73
C VAL A 54 9.77 0.85 -8.06
N SER A 55 8.88 0.03 -8.61
CA SER A 55 8.17 0.34 -9.86
C SER A 55 7.32 1.60 -9.71
N LEU A 56 6.59 1.73 -8.60
CA LEU A 56 5.84 2.94 -8.31
C LEU A 56 6.73 4.17 -8.22
N LYS A 57 7.82 4.09 -7.46
CA LYS A 57 8.73 5.22 -7.32
C LYS A 57 9.25 5.66 -8.69
N GLY A 58 9.63 4.70 -9.54
CA GLY A 58 10.00 4.95 -10.93
C GLY A 58 8.87 5.59 -11.75
N CYS A 59 7.61 5.17 -11.56
CA CYS A 59 6.46 5.80 -12.21
C CYS A 59 6.27 7.26 -11.77
N LEU A 60 6.38 7.55 -10.47
CA LEU A 60 6.25 8.93 -9.95
C LEU A 60 7.40 9.82 -10.45
N GLU A 61 8.62 9.30 -10.46
CA GLU A 61 9.79 9.98 -11.03
C GLU A 61 9.60 10.26 -12.54
N GLY A 62 9.05 9.29 -13.29
CA GLY A 62 8.71 9.45 -14.70
C GLY A 62 7.65 10.53 -14.94
N LEU A 63 6.57 10.53 -14.16
CA LEU A 63 5.53 11.55 -14.23
C LEU A 63 6.07 12.95 -13.88
N ALA A 64 7.01 13.04 -12.94
CA ALA A 64 7.67 14.30 -12.62
C ALA A 64 8.57 14.79 -13.76
N HIS A 65 9.31 13.87 -14.40
CA HIS A 65 10.13 14.19 -15.57
C HIS A 65 9.29 14.67 -16.76
N GLU A 66 8.09 14.11 -16.94
CA GLU A 66 7.12 14.53 -17.95
C GLU A 66 6.30 15.78 -17.55
N CYS A 67 6.63 16.39 -16.41
CA CYS A 67 5.95 17.57 -15.85
C CYS A 67 4.45 17.34 -15.53
N VAL A 68 3.98 16.10 -15.44
CA VAL A 68 2.58 15.78 -15.06
C VAL A 68 2.34 16.05 -13.58
N ILE A 69 3.34 15.78 -12.75
CA ILE A 69 3.39 16.15 -11.33
C ILE A 69 4.67 16.96 -11.05
N SER A 70 4.74 17.65 -9.91
CA SER A 70 5.99 18.30 -9.51
C SER A 70 7.01 17.27 -9.00
N SER A 71 8.30 17.57 -9.13
CA SER A 71 9.37 16.77 -8.50
C SER A 71 9.27 16.72 -6.98
N GLU A 72 8.70 17.76 -6.37
CA GLU A 72 8.38 17.80 -4.95
C GLU A 72 7.33 16.74 -4.57
N VAL A 73 6.25 16.59 -5.35
CA VAL A 73 5.23 15.53 -5.13
C VAL A 73 5.89 14.15 -5.20
N ALA A 74 6.66 13.89 -6.26
CA ALA A 74 7.30 12.59 -6.46
C ALA A 74 8.30 12.25 -5.34
N SER A 75 9.09 13.23 -4.89
CA SER A 75 10.08 13.02 -3.82
C SER A 75 9.48 12.82 -2.44
N ARG A 76 8.24 13.28 -2.20
CA ARG A 76 7.56 13.20 -0.89
C ARG A 76 6.63 11.99 -0.75
N PHE A 77 6.51 11.17 -1.77
CA PHE A 77 5.73 9.95 -1.66
C PHE A 77 6.38 8.95 -0.69
N GLN A 78 5.61 8.51 0.29
CA GLN A 78 5.96 7.42 1.20
C GLN A 78 4.76 6.48 1.30
N SER A 79 4.99 5.18 1.08
CA SER A 79 3.94 4.17 1.21
C SER A 79 3.47 4.09 2.65
N GLY A 80 2.14 4.15 2.87
CA GLY A 80 1.54 3.86 4.16
C GLY A 80 1.56 2.37 4.52
N ALA A 81 1.83 1.50 3.55
CA ALA A 81 2.01 0.06 3.79
C ALA A 81 3.46 -0.26 4.15
N TYR A 82 3.64 -0.96 5.27
CA TYR A 82 4.91 -1.54 5.71
C TYR A 82 4.80 -3.06 5.78
N LEU A 83 5.67 -3.75 5.04
CA LEU A 83 5.78 -5.20 5.12
C LEU A 83 6.83 -5.59 6.15
N ARG A 84 6.36 -6.29 7.18
CA ARG A 84 7.16 -6.70 8.33
C ARG A 84 7.92 -7.98 8.02
N SER A 85 9.12 -8.15 8.56
CA SER A 85 9.77 -9.45 8.57
C SER A 85 9.02 -10.42 9.48
N TRP A 86 9.28 -11.71 9.33
CA TRP A 86 8.73 -12.72 10.23
C TRP A 86 9.14 -12.48 11.69
N GLU A 87 10.40 -12.11 11.90
CA GLU A 87 11.00 -11.84 13.19
C GLU A 87 10.32 -10.65 13.89
N GLU A 88 10.00 -9.59 13.14
CA GLU A 88 9.28 -8.42 13.67
C GLU A 88 7.87 -8.78 14.16
N VAL A 89 7.16 -9.64 13.41
CA VAL A 89 5.85 -10.14 13.82
C VAL A 89 5.97 -11.00 15.07
N CYS A 90 6.94 -11.92 15.12
CA CYS A 90 7.16 -12.78 16.29
C CYS A 90 7.50 -11.98 17.54
N LEU A 91 8.32 -10.93 17.40
CA LEU A 91 8.66 -10.02 18.48
C LEU A 91 7.43 -9.32 19.06
N ALA A 92 6.52 -8.85 18.19
CA ALA A 92 5.28 -8.21 18.61
C ALA A 92 4.34 -9.20 19.33
N LEU A 93 4.20 -10.43 18.81
CA LEU A 93 3.39 -11.46 19.46
C LEU A 93 3.95 -11.87 20.83
N TRP A 94 5.28 -11.99 20.93
CA TRP A 94 5.94 -12.33 22.19
C TRP A 94 5.66 -11.31 23.30
N LYS A 95 5.61 -10.01 22.95
CA LYS A 95 5.34 -8.90 23.88
C LYS A 95 3.93 -8.91 24.50
N VAL A 96 2.99 -9.67 23.94
CA VAL A 96 1.60 -9.74 24.42
C VAL A 96 1.21 -11.13 24.90
N THR A 97 2.19 -11.99 25.20
CA THR A 97 1.99 -13.37 25.67
C THR A 97 1.36 -13.46 27.06
N ASP A 98 1.37 -12.38 27.83
CA ASP A 98 0.62 -12.24 29.07
C ASP A 98 -0.90 -12.14 28.85
N LYS A 99 -1.32 -11.76 27.64
CA LYS A 99 -2.73 -11.53 27.23
C LYS A 99 -3.23 -12.57 26.23
N TRP A 100 -2.35 -13.03 25.35
CA TRP A 100 -2.70 -13.94 24.25
C TRP A 100 -1.92 -15.25 24.34
N ALA A 101 -2.63 -16.36 24.20
CA ALA A 101 -2.02 -17.66 23.92
C ALA A 101 -1.93 -17.88 22.40
N ILE A 102 -0.76 -18.31 21.92
CA ILE A 102 -0.56 -18.66 20.51
C ILE A 102 -0.94 -20.12 20.33
N GLU A 103 -2.11 -20.37 19.75
CA GLU A 103 -2.61 -21.73 19.46
C GLU A 103 -1.95 -22.35 18.21
N SER A 104 -1.78 -21.54 17.16
CA SER A 104 -1.21 -22.01 15.89
C SER A 104 -0.52 -20.87 15.15
N GLN A 105 0.63 -21.17 14.54
CA GLN A 105 1.40 -20.22 13.76
C GLN A 105 1.99 -20.94 12.54
N TYR A 106 1.81 -20.36 11.35
CA TYR A 106 2.39 -20.89 10.11
C TYR A 106 2.66 -19.75 9.12
N VAL A 107 3.66 -19.97 8.27
CA VAL A 107 3.96 -19.12 7.13
C VAL A 107 3.55 -19.87 5.88
N LYS A 108 2.87 -19.18 4.96
CA LYS A 108 2.45 -19.75 3.69
C LYS A 108 2.79 -18.79 2.57
N ASP A 109 3.61 -19.26 1.63
CA ASP A 109 3.78 -18.57 0.36
C ASP A 109 2.46 -18.62 -0.41
N THR A 110 1.92 -17.44 -0.69
CA THR A 110 0.76 -17.29 -1.55
C THR A 110 1.23 -16.90 -2.93
N ALA A 111 0.69 -17.55 -3.96
CA ALA A 111 0.93 -17.14 -5.32
C ALA A 111 0.24 -15.78 -5.53
N ASP A 112 0.98 -14.85 -6.14
CA ASP A 112 0.45 -13.53 -6.47
C ASP A 112 -0.73 -13.70 -7.45
N PRO A 113 -1.93 -13.18 -7.12
CA PRO A 113 -3.09 -13.23 -8.02
C PRO A 113 -2.80 -12.69 -9.42
N ALA A 114 -1.96 -11.65 -9.53
CA ALA A 114 -1.56 -11.09 -10.81
C ALA A 114 -0.69 -12.08 -11.61
N TYR A 115 0.23 -12.79 -10.93
CA TYR A 115 1.03 -13.84 -11.55
C TYR A 115 0.18 -15.04 -11.98
N LEU A 116 -0.81 -15.45 -11.17
CA LEU A 116 -1.76 -16.50 -11.56
C LEU A 116 -2.56 -16.09 -12.81
N GLY A 117 -3.09 -14.87 -12.83
CA GLY A 117 -3.79 -14.33 -14.01
C GLY A 117 -2.90 -14.21 -15.25
N PHE A 118 -1.60 -13.91 -15.07
CA PHE A 118 -0.62 -13.96 -16.14
C PHE A 118 -0.44 -15.36 -16.71
N LEU A 119 -0.30 -16.38 -15.86
CA LEU A 119 -0.14 -17.77 -16.30
C LEU A 119 -1.38 -18.26 -17.06
N GLU A 120 -2.57 -17.91 -16.59
CA GLU A 120 -3.84 -18.20 -17.27
C GLU A 120 -3.88 -17.53 -18.66
N ALA A 121 -3.54 -16.24 -18.73
CA ALA A 121 -3.51 -15.51 -19.99
C ALA A 121 -2.45 -16.08 -20.96
N ALA A 122 -1.27 -16.43 -20.45
CA ALA A 122 -0.19 -17.01 -21.23
C ALA A 122 -0.56 -18.38 -21.80
N ALA A 123 -1.36 -19.17 -21.08
CA ALA A 123 -1.85 -20.47 -21.55
C ALA A 123 -2.81 -20.33 -22.73
N VAL A 124 -3.63 -19.28 -22.77
CA VAL A 124 -4.67 -19.03 -23.79
C VAL A 124 -4.14 -18.22 -24.98
N HIS A 125 -3.24 -17.26 -24.73
CA HIS A 125 -2.78 -16.27 -25.72
C HIS A 125 -1.28 -16.40 -26.02
N LYS A 126 -0.78 -17.64 -26.18
CA LYS A 126 0.66 -17.97 -26.32
C LYS A 126 1.45 -17.15 -27.34
N GLU A 127 0.79 -16.66 -28.40
CA GLU A 127 1.43 -15.90 -29.48
C GLU A 127 1.19 -14.38 -29.39
N ASN A 128 0.36 -13.92 -28.45
CA ASN A 128 0.03 -12.50 -28.29
C ASN A 128 0.56 -11.96 -26.96
N TYR A 129 1.87 -11.76 -26.91
CA TYR A 129 2.61 -11.26 -25.76
C TYR A 129 2.04 -9.95 -25.21
N GLY A 130 1.50 -9.06 -26.05
CA GLY A 130 0.91 -7.78 -25.62
C GLY A 130 -0.31 -7.97 -24.72
N ILE A 131 -1.20 -8.92 -25.05
CA ILE A 131 -2.38 -9.23 -24.22
C ILE A 131 -1.96 -9.83 -22.88
N VAL A 132 -0.98 -10.73 -22.90
CA VAL A 132 -0.51 -11.45 -21.71
C VAL A 132 0.17 -10.49 -20.72
N VAL A 133 1.09 -9.66 -21.22
CA VAL A 133 1.80 -8.65 -20.41
C VAL A 133 0.84 -7.56 -19.92
N GLY A 134 -0.09 -7.12 -20.77
CA GLY A 134 -1.08 -6.11 -20.41
C GLY A 134 -2.00 -6.56 -19.28
N ARG A 135 -2.38 -7.85 -19.22
CA ARG A 135 -3.16 -8.41 -18.11
C ARG A 135 -2.37 -8.44 -16.81
N LEU A 136 -1.10 -8.86 -16.85
CA LEU A 136 -0.23 -8.85 -15.67
C LEU A 136 -0.10 -7.43 -15.10
N ALA A 137 0.25 -6.46 -15.95
CA ALA A 137 0.41 -5.07 -15.56
C ALA A 137 -0.88 -4.48 -14.95
N LYS A 138 -2.03 -4.77 -15.55
CA LYS A 138 -3.33 -4.33 -15.04
C LYS A 138 -3.63 -4.92 -13.66
N SER A 139 -3.47 -6.23 -13.46
CA SER A 139 -3.76 -6.85 -12.17
C SER A 139 -2.84 -6.36 -11.06
N MET A 140 -1.55 -6.16 -11.36
CA MET A 140 -0.61 -5.56 -10.40
C MET A 140 -1.01 -4.12 -10.04
N TYR A 141 -1.41 -3.33 -11.05
CA TYR A 141 -1.88 -1.97 -10.85
C TYR A 141 -3.15 -1.87 -9.98
N GLU A 142 -4.12 -2.75 -10.17
CA GLU A 142 -5.38 -2.74 -9.41
C GLU A 142 -5.16 -3.04 -7.91
N VAL A 143 -4.33 -4.03 -7.60
CA VAL A 143 -3.93 -4.34 -6.20
C VAL A 143 -3.20 -3.14 -5.59
N PHE A 144 -2.29 -2.56 -6.36
CA PHE A 144 -1.50 -1.42 -5.93
C PHE A 144 -2.36 -0.18 -5.63
N LEU A 145 -3.30 0.15 -6.51
CA LEU A 145 -4.24 1.26 -6.32
C LEU A 145 -5.10 1.04 -5.08
N ALA A 146 -5.54 -0.19 -4.83
CA ALA A 146 -6.31 -0.53 -3.64
C ALA A 146 -5.51 -0.35 -2.34
N MET A 147 -4.20 -0.60 -2.36
CA MET A 147 -3.34 -0.51 -1.17
C MET A 147 -2.81 0.89 -0.88
N THR A 148 -2.56 1.70 -1.92
CA THR A 148 -1.78 2.95 -1.79
C THR A 148 -2.42 4.15 -2.48
N GLY A 149 -3.53 3.95 -3.19
CA GLY A 149 -4.19 5.00 -3.96
C GLY A 149 -4.62 6.18 -3.10
N GLU A 150 -5.12 5.94 -1.89
CA GLU A 150 -5.49 7.00 -0.95
C GLU A 150 -4.26 7.82 -0.51
N CYS A 151 -3.15 7.16 -0.16
CA CYS A 151 -1.91 7.85 0.18
C CYS A 151 -1.39 8.70 -0.98
N LEU A 152 -1.51 8.20 -2.21
CA LEU A 152 -1.12 8.94 -3.41
C LEU A 152 -2.00 10.18 -3.61
N MET A 153 -3.31 10.05 -3.47
CA MET A 153 -4.24 11.18 -3.60
C MET A 153 -4.01 12.23 -2.52
N GLU A 154 -3.73 11.81 -1.28
CA GLU A 154 -3.43 12.73 -0.18
C GLU A 154 -2.17 13.57 -0.46
N VAL A 155 -1.13 12.95 -1.03
CA VAL A 155 0.09 13.66 -1.44
C VAL A 155 -0.21 14.64 -2.58
N VAL A 156 -1.01 14.24 -3.57
CA VAL A 156 -1.44 15.11 -4.67
C VAL A 156 -2.28 16.30 -4.19
N ASP A 157 -3.17 16.09 -3.22
CA ASP A 157 -4.02 17.15 -2.67
C ASP A 157 -3.22 18.13 -1.78
N THR A 158 -2.19 17.63 -1.11
CA THR A 158 -1.35 18.42 -0.19
C THR A 158 -0.33 19.29 -0.92
N PHE A 159 0.16 18.84 -2.08
CA PHE A 159 1.21 19.53 -2.84
C PHE A 159 0.67 20.11 -4.15
N PRO A 160 0.97 21.37 -4.48
CA PRO A 160 0.48 21.98 -5.70
C PRO A 160 0.97 21.21 -6.93
N LEU A 161 0.02 20.67 -7.69
CA LEU A 161 0.29 20.05 -8.99
C LEU A 161 0.96 21.07 -9.91
N ALA A 162 2.05 20.66 -10.57
CA ALA A 162 2.76 21.50 -11.53
C ALA A 162 1.87 21.75 -12.76
N GLY A 163 1.12 22.86 -12.77
CA GLY A 163 0.60 23.54 -13.98
C GLY A 163 -0.30 22.78 -14.96
N LEU A 164 -0.56 21.47 -14.80
CA LEU A 164 -1.32 20.66 -15.75
C LEU A 164 -2.68 20.27 -15.17
N ARG A 165 -3.64 21.17 -15.46
CA ARG A 165 -5.10 20.99 -15.59
C ARG A 165 -5.75 19.96 -14.66
N ALA A 166 -6.60 20.47 -13.78
CA ALA A 166 -7.66 19.74 -13.08
C ALA A 166 -8.45 18.73 -13.96
N ASN A 167 -8.48 18.95 -15.28
CA ASN A 167 -9.18 18.09 -16.23
C ASN A 167 -8.44 16.77 -16.54
N TYR A 168 -7.12 16.63 -16.33
CA TYR A 168 -6.41 15.38 -16.67
C TYR A 168 -6.81 14.24 -15.72
N TRP A 169 -6.96 14.53 -14.43
CA TRP A 169 -7.33 13.56 -13.41
C TRP A 169 -8.77 13.04 -13.57
N GLU A 170 -9.72 13.90 -13.94
CA GLU A 170 -11.09 13.47 -14.30
C GLU A 170 -11.12 12.59 -15.55
N THR A 171 -10.19 12.81 -16.49
CA THR A 171 -10.11 12.05 -17.75
C THR A 171 -9.48 10.66 -17.54
N VAL A 172 -8.49 10.54 -16.64
CA VAL A 172 -7.75 9.30 -16.39
C VAL A 172 -8.43 8.40 -15.35
N PHE A 173 -9.00 8.97 -14.27
CA PHE A 173 -9.57 8.21 -13.16
C PHE A 173 -11.11 8.21 -13.15
N GLY A 174 -11.74 8.95 -14.06
CA GLY A 174 -13.19 9.06 -14.19
C GLY A 174 -13.85 9.83 -13.03
N PRO A 175 -15.18 10.04 -13.10
CA PRO A 175 -15.92 10.86 -12.14
C PRO A 175 -15.98 10.29 -10.71
N ARG A 176 -15.41 9.11 -10.45
CA ARG A 176 -15.32 8.52 -9.10
C ARG A 176 -14.23 9.14 -8.22
N ALA A 177 -13.36 9.98 -8.76
CA ALA A 177 -12.48 10.83 -7.94
C ALA A 177 -13.27 11.76 -6.99
N GLY A 178 -14.55 12.03 -7.28
CA GLY A 178 -15.44 12.82 -6.43
C GLY A 178 -15.90 12.13 -5.14
N ILE A 179 -15.63 10.84 -4.95
CA ILE A 179 -16.02 10.10 -3.72
C ILE A 179 -15.00 10.35 -2.58
N TYR A 180 -13.79 10.81 -2.91
CA TYR A 180 -12.71 11.04 -1.95
C TYR A 180 -12.54 12.51 -1.53
N ARG A 181 -13.43 13.41 -1.99
CA ARG A 181 -13.48 14.75 -1.42
C ARG A 181 -14.00 14.65 0.00
N ASN A 182 -13.10 14.79 0.97
CA ASN A 182 -13.46 15.03 2.35
C ASN A 182 -14.36 16.28 2.40
N PRO A 183 -15.62 16.19 2.86
CA PRO A 183 -16.58 17.30 2.84
C PRO A 183 -16.24 18.42 3.83
N THR A 184 -15.09 18.39 4.51
CA THR A 184 -14.69 19.40 5.49
C THR A 184 -13.79 20.51 4.96
N ILE A 185 -13.39 20.49 3.68
CA ILE A 185 -12.67 21.61 3.06
C ILE A 185 -13.57 22.33 2.06
N GLU A 186 -14.74 22.77 2.51
CA GLU A 186 -15.46 23.86 1.87
C GLU A 186 -15.44 25.07 2.80
N ASN A 187 -14.84 26.15 2.28
CA ASN A 187 -14.81 27.51 2.82
C ASN A 187 -13.79 27.79 3.93
N VAL A 188 -12.59 28.17 3.50
CA VAL A 188 -11.88 29.29 4.14
C VAL A 188 -11.44 30.22 3.02
N TYR A 189 -11.99 31.44 3.04
CA TYR A 189 -11.72 32.55 2.11
C TYR A 189 -10.24 32.97 2.12
#